data_AF-A0A919MLW1-F1
#
_entry.id   AF-A0A919MLW1-F1
#
_cell.length_a   1.000
_cell.length_b   1.000
_cell.length_c   1.000
_cell.angle_alpha   90.00
_cell.angle_beta   90.00
_cell.angle_gamma   90.00
#
_symmetry.space_group_name_H-M   'P 1'
#
loop_
_entity.id
_entity.type
_entity.pdbx_description
1 polymer ?
#
loop_
_entity_poly.entity_id
_entity_poly.type
_entity_poly.pdbx_seq_one_letter_code
_entity_poly.pdbx_strand_id
1 'polypeptide(L)' 'MSIRIDSTADKSRWVSHIAQIHLTTDFRRLAADLEAGSDRRVIAADKAAVVESRMQYASARGSNRYDVTV' A
#
# COMPACT_ATOMS: atom_id res chain seq x y z
N MET A 1 17.17 -5.65 -28.87
CA MET A 1 15.73 -5.99 -28.94
C MET A 1 15.01 -5.15 -27.90
N SER A 2 14.28 -4.11 -28.31
CA SER A 2 13.57 -3.20 -27.39
C SER A 2 12.08 -3.53 -27.40
N ILE A 3 11.60 -4.10 -26.30
CA ILE A 3 10.17 -4.37 -26.11
C ILE A 3 9.54 -3.05 -25.64
N ARG A 4 8.75 -2.41 -26.52
CA ARG A 4 7.91 -1.28 -26.14
C ARG A 4 6.58 -1.83 -25.63
N ILE A 5 6.39 -1.77 -24.31
CA ILE A 5 5.11 -2.08 -23.66
C ILE A 5 4.21 -0.84 -23.78
N ASP A 6 3.59 -0.68 -24.95
CA ASP A 6 2.49 0.27 -25.12
C ASP A 6 1.18 -0.43 -24.80
N SER A 7 0.82 -0.37 -23.51
CA SER A 7 -0.51 -0.73 -23.04
C SER A 7 -0.75 0.02 -21.75
N THR A 8 -1.54 1.08 -21.82
CA THR A 8 -2.07 1.81 -20.66
C THR A 8 -2.74 0.86 -19.66
N ALA A 9 -3.30 -0.26 -20.13
CA ALA A 9 -3.83 -1.33 -19.28
C ALA A 9 -2.73 -2.10 -18.52
N ASP A 10 -1.60 -2.39 -19.16
CA ASP A 10 -0.46 -3.03 -18.47
C ASP A 10 0.16 -2.08 -17.45
N LYS A 11 0.31 -0.79 -17.78
CA LYS A 11 0.78 0.23 -16.82
C LYS A 11 -0.13 0.30 -15.59
N SER A 12 -1.46 0.32 -15.77
CA SER A 12 -2.43 0.33 -14.66
C SER A 12 -2.35 -0.93 -13.80
N ARG A 13 -2.16 -2.11 -14.42
CA ARG A 13 -1.96 -3.38 -13.71
C ARG A 13 -0.67 -3.37 -12.87
N TRP A 14 0.42 -2.86 -13.42
CA TRP A 14 1.69 -2.73 -12.70
C TRP A 14 1.58 -1.77 -11.52
N VAL A 15 0.92 -0.62 -11.69
CA VAL A 15 0.71 0.35 -10.59
C VAL A 15 -0.15 -0.27 -9.48
N SER A 16 -1.25 -0.96 -9.82
CA SER A 16 -2.09 -1.66 -8.84
C SER A 16 -1.32 -2.77 -8.11
N HIS A 17 -0.47 -3.51 -8.83
CA HIS A 17 0.35 -4.58 -8.25
C HIS A 17 1.41 -4.03 -7.29
N ILE A 18 2.12 -2.97 -7.67
CA ILE A 18 3.11 -2.31 -6.82
C ILE A 18 2.44 -1.78 -5.55
N ALA A 19 1.31 -1.08 -5.68
CA ALA A 19 0.56 -0.57 -4.52
C ALA A 19 0.10 -1.71 -3.57
N GLN A 20 -0.26 -2.88 -4.11
CA GLN A 20 -0.60 -4.05 -3.30
C GLN A 20 0.61 -4.60 -2.53
N ILE A 21 1.79 -4.63 -3.15
CA ILE A 21 3.04 -5.08 -2.50
C ILE A 21 3.38 -4.13 -1.35
N HIS A 22 3.33 -2.81 -1.57
CA HIS A 22 3.58 -1.81 -0.53
C HIS A 22 2.61 -2.00 0.64
N LEU A 23 1.31 -2.07 0.36
CA LEU A 23 0.30 -2.28 1.40
C LEU A 23 0.55 -3.56 2.22
N THR A 24 0.89 -4.67 1.56
CA THR A 24 1.17 -5.94 2.23
C THR A 24 2.43 -5.85 3.10
N THR A 25 3.45 -5.12 2.63
CA THR A 25 4.72 -4.94 3.33
C THR A 25 4.53 -4.09 4.58
N ASP A 26 3.81 -2.97 4.47
CA ASP A 26 3.56 -2.08 5.60
C ASP A 26 2.70 -2.77 6.67
N PHE A 27 1.73 -3.60 6.26
CA PHE A 27 0.96 -4.42 7.21
C PHE A 27 1.83 -5.43 7.97
N ARG A 28 2.75 -6.10 7.28
CA ARG A 28 3.68 -7.05 7.91
C ARG A 28 4.63 -6.35 8.87
N ARG A 29 5.10 -5.16 8.51
CA ARG A 29 5.95 -4.33 9.36
C ARG A 29 5.21 -3.94 10.64
N LEU A 30 4.01 -3.38 10.51
CA LEU A 30 3.17 -3.05 11.67
C LEU A 30 2.90 -4.26 12.56
N ALA A 31 2.62 -5.44 11.98
CA ALA A 31 2.41 -6.66 12.75
C ALA A 31 3.68 -7.07 13.52
N ALA A 32 4.85 -7.04 12.86
CA ALA A 32 6.13 -7.34 13.49
C ALA A 32 6.46 -6.35 14.63
N ASP A 33 6.21 -5.06 14.43
CA ASP A 33 6.42 -4.02 15.45
C ASP A 33 5.46 -4.16 16.64
N LEU A 34 4.22 -4.61 16.40
CA LEU A 34 3.28 -4.95 17.47
C LEU A 34 3.72 -6.19 18.25
N GLU A 35 4.19 -7.24 17.57
CA GLU A 35 4.69 -8.47 18.21
C GLU A 35 5.98 -8.23 19.01
N ALA A 36 6.87 -7.37 18.50
CA ALA A 36 8.10 -6.97 19.17
C ALA A 36 7.86 -6.04 20.37
N GLY A 37 6.65 -5.51 20.54
CA GLY A 37 6.35 -4.52 21.57
C GLY A 37 7.06 -3.19 21.35
N SER A 38 7.24 -2.79 20.08
CA SER A 38 7.89 -1.53 19.69
C SER A 38 7.23 -0.30 20.33
N ASP A 39 7.97 0.81 20.40
CA ASP A 39 7.46 2.08 20.94
C ASP A 39 6.16 2.49 20.22
N ARG A 40 5.21 3.04 20.99
CA ARG A 40 3.95 3.59 20.47
C ARG A 40 4.15 4.59 19.33
N ARG A 41 5.25 5.35 19.32
CA ARG A 41 5.59 6.27 18.22
C ARG A 41 5.92 5.54 16.93
N VAL A 42 6.61 4.41 17.01
CA VAL A 42 6.94 3.55 15.86
C VAL A 42 5.66 2.93 15.31
N ILE A 43 4.85 2.31 16.18
CA ILE A 43 3.55 1.74 15.81
C ILE A 43 2.63 2.79 15.16
N ALA A 44 2.61 4.03 15.66
CA ALA A 44 1.82 5.10 15.08
C ALA A 44 2.30 5.49 13.67
N ALA A 45 3.62 5.54 13.45
CA ALA A 45 4.20 5.80 12.13
C ALA A 45 3.87 4.66 11.15
N ASP A 46 3.97 3.39 11.58
CA ASP A 46 3.66 2.25 10.71
C ASP A 46 2.15 2.18 10.40
N LYS A 47 1.28 2.52 11.35
CA LYS A 47 -0.16 2.68 11.08
C LYS A 47 -0.43 3.77 10.03
N ALA A 48 0.27 4.90 10.10
CA ALA A 48 0.13 5.97 9.11
C ALA A 48 0.58 5.49 7.71
N ALA A 49 1.70 4.77 7.62
CA ALA A 49 2.16 4.17 6.38
C ALA A 49 1.14 3.19 5.77
N VAL A 50 0.52 2.34 6.60
CA VAL A 50 -0.56 1.43 6.15
C VAL A 50 -1.76 2.20 5.60
N VAL A 51 -2.17 3.28 6.27
CA VAL A 51 -3.29 4.13 5.80
C VAL A 51 -2.95 4.77 4.46
N GLU A 52 -1.75 5.32 4.31
CA GLU A 52 -1.28 5.91 3.05
C GLU A 52 -1.25 4.87 1.92
N SER A 53 -0.65 3.70 2.16
CA SER A 53 -0.61 2.60 1.18
C SER A 53 -2.01 2.11 0.79
N ARG A 54 -2.98 2.10 1.73
CA ARG A 54 -4.39 1.81 1.39
C ARG A 54 -4.98 2.85 0.46
N MET A 55 -4.73 4.14 0.72
CA MET A 55 -5.20 5.22 -0.14
C MET A 55 -4.61 5.13 -1.54
N GLN A 56 -3.31 4.85 -1.64
CA GLN A 56 -2.62 4.67 -2.92
C GLN A 56 -3.16 3.44 -3.68
N TYR A 57 -3.39 2.32 -2.98
CA TYR A 57 -3.99 1.12 -3.60
C TYR A 57 -5.42 1.36 -4.09
N ALA A 58 -6.26 2.03 -3.29
CA ALA A 58 -7.63 2.37 -3.69
C ALA A 58 -7.65 3.29 -4.93
N SER A 59 -6.77 4.29 -4.95
CA SER A 59 -6.58 5.22 -6.07
C SER A 59 -6.11 4.48 -7.33
N ALA A 60 -5.13 3.57 -7.20
CA ALA A 60 -4.62 2.76 -8.29
C ALA A 60 -5.68 1.84 -8.91
N ARG A 61 -6.66 1.40 -8.10
CA ARG A 61 -7.77 0.56 -8.56
C ARG A 61 -9.00 1.33 -9.09
N GLY A 62 -8.99 2.65 -9.00
CA GLY A 62 -10.14 3.49 -9.38
C GLY A 62 -11.35 3.37 -8.44
N SER A 63 -11.19 2.78 -7.25
CA SER A 63 -12.26 2.63 -6.26
C SER A 63 -12.31 3.86 -5.37
N ASN A 64 -13.17 4.81 -5.72
CA ASN A 64 -13.30 6.11 -5.05
C ASN A 64 -14.26 6.10 -3.83
N ARG A 65 -14.22 5.08 -2.97
CA ARG A 65 -15.10 5.00 -1.80
C ARG A 65 -14.31 4.80 -0.51
N TYR A 66 -14.27 5.85 0.30
CA TYR A 66 -13.66 5.86 1.63
C TYR A 66 -14.76 5.97 2.68
N ASP A 67 -14.74 5.05 3.64
CA ASP A 67 -15.09 5.33 5.03
C ASP A 67 -14.01 4.66 5.87
N VAL A 68 -13.16 5.46 6.50
CA VAL A 68 -12.03 4.99 7.33
C VAL A 68 -12.27 5.52 8.72
N THR A 69 -13.02 4.78 9.53
CA THR A 69 -13.03 4.98 10.98
C THR A 69 -11.85 4.21 11.57
N VAL A 70 -10.97 4.93 12.27
CA VAL A 70 -9.79 4.39 12.97
C VAL A 70 -10.17 3.94 14.37
#